data_AF-A0A9X9FTS0-F1
#
_entry.id   AF-A0A9X9FTS0-F1
#
_cell.length_a   1.000
_cell.length_b   1.000
_cell.length_c   1.000
_cell.angle_alpha   90.00
_cell.angle_beta   90.00
_cell.angle_gamma   90.00
#
_symmetry.space_group_name_H-M   'P 1'
#
loop_
_entity.id
_entity.type
_entity.pdbx_description
1 polymer ?
#
loop_
_entity_poly.entity_id
_entity_poly.type
_entity_poly.pdbx_seq_one_letter_code
_entity_poly.pdbx_strand_id
1 'polypeptide(L)'
;MTQRQLSALRAMERSRGCKGGDERGGFFNPCRDLAQRIAEIQRQLGSSSLSSRTCHEQPAAQRTTKVKLDRPRAPSVAAPVNPTVPKGVKGALTYCVRLSDGYLFPAPHSQFQKSDNVAETLAQCRFICQGENVDLYVLNDPNDETADMVSVSNGKPYIELPTAYDYQGGRDFKKRDWAGYVNKISELRANSKGSRAFRNVVVPMPDTRPARNNETSVSVTSFSPMSERNVRAVGPAFIFDEHTAETKSATY
;
A
#
# COMPACT_ATOMS: atom_id res chain seq x y z
N MET A 1 1.60 -22.08 -32.92
CA MET A 1 2.44 -21.49 -31.84
C MET A 1 2.46 -22.33 -30.55
N THR A 2 1.38 -23.03 -30.22
CA THR A 2 1.21 -23.82 -28.98
C THR A 2 2.21 -24.99 -28.81
N GLN A 3 2.66 -25.63 -29.89
CA GLN A 3 3.64 -26.71 -29.83
C GLN A 3 5.05 -26.26 -29.37
N ARG A 4 5.45 -25.02 -29.71
CA ARG A 4 6.71 -24.42 -29.25
C ARG A 4 6.63 -24.01 -27.77
N GLN A 5 5.44 -23.67 -27.28
CA GLN A 5 5.20 -23.39 -25.87
C GLN A 5 5.27 -24.68 -25.04
N LEU A 6 4.73 -25.78 -25.56
CA LEU A 6 4.78 -27.09 -24.90
C LEU A 6 6.23 -27.58 -24.70
N SER A 7 7.12 -27.39 -25.69
CA SER A 7 8.53 -27.78 -25.55
C SER A 7 9.28 -26.93 -24.53
N ALA A 8 8.96 -25.63 -24.43
CA ALA A 8 9.52 -24.73 -23.43
C ALA A 8 9.09 -25.11 -22.00
N LEU A 9 7.81 -25.44 -21.78
CA LEU A 9 7.31 -25.87 -20.47
C LEU A 9 7.96 -27.20 -20.03
N ARG A 10 8.10 -28.18 -20.93
CA ARG A 10 8.79 -29.45 -20.65
C ARG A 10 10.29 -29.28 -20.40
N ALA A 11 10.92 -28.24 -20.95
CA ALA A 11 12.30 -27.90 -20.61
C ALA A 11 12.38 -27.33 -19.18
N MET A 12 11.41 -26.52 -18.77
CA MET A 12 11.33 -25.99 -17.40
C MET A 12 11.10 -27.09 -16.36
N GLU A 13 10.24 -28.08 -16.65
CA GLU A 13 10.04 -29.26 -15.76
C GLU A 13 11.36 -30.00 -15.50
N ARG A 14 12.14 -30.26 -16.56
CA ARG A 14 13.44 -30.93 -16.44
C ARG A 14 14.44 -30.09 -15.65
N SER A 15 14.49 -28.78 -15.89
CA SER A 15 15.41 -27.88 -15.17
C SER A 15 15.10 -27.77 -13.68
N ARG A 16 13.82 -27.87 -13.30
CA ARG A 16 13.36 -27.76 -11.91
C ARG A 16 13.23 -29.10 -11.20
N GLY A 17 13.52 -30.20 -11.89
CA GLY A 17 13.40 -31.55 -11.34
C GLY A 17 11.97 -31.94 -10.96
N CYS A 18 10.96 -31.31 -11.56
CA CYS A 18 9.56 -31.66 -11.29
C CYS A 18 9.27 -33.04 -11.89
N LYS A 19 9.10 -34.06 -11.04
CA LYS A 19 8.68 -35.39 -11.47
C LYS A 19 7.15 -35.41 -11.53
N GLY A 20 6.58 -36.06 -12.54
CA GLY A 20 5.13 -36.14 -12.70
C GLY A 20 4.48 -36.73 -11.44
N GLY A 21 3.75 -35.89 -10.70
CA GLY A 21 3.09 -36.28 -9.45
C GLY A 21 3.77 -35.79 -8.16
N ASP A 22 4.85 -35.01 -8.21
CA ASP A 22 5.43 -34.40 -7.01
C ASP A 22 4.57 -33.23 -6.50
N GLU A 23 3.43 -33.55 -5.87
CA GLU A 23 2.58 -32.61 -5.12
C GLU A 23 3.19 -32.21 -3.76
N ARG A 24 4.52 -32.31 -3.62
CA ARG A 24 5.23 -31.96 -2.37
C ARG A 24 5.37 -30.44 -2.24
N GLY A 25 4.34 -29.79 -1.69
CA GLY A 25 4.36 -28.38 -1.33
C GLY A 25 2.96 -27.84 -1.07
N GLY A 26 2.85 -26.87 -0.15
CA GLY A 26 1.60 -26.20 0.18
C GLY A 26 1.04 -25.34 -0.96
N PHE A 27 0.20 -24.36 -0.64
CA PHE A 27 -0.57 -23.55 -1.59
C PHE A 27 0.24 -22.95 -2.77
N PHE A 28 1.56 -22.75 -2.63
CA PHE A 28 2.46 -22.32 -3.70
C PHE A 28 3.38 -23.46 -4.15
N ASN A 29 2.88 -24.38 -4.98
CA ASN A 29 3.69 -25.45 -5.54
C ASN A 29 4.02 -25.17 -7.03
N PRO A 30 5.29 -24.83 -7.36
CA PRO A 30 5.68 -24.45 -8.72
C PRO A 30 5.60 -25.61 -9.72
N CYS A 31 5.73 -26.87 -9.27
CA CYS A 31 5.59 -28.03 -10.14
C CYS A 31 4.13 -28.30 -10.53
N ARG A 32 3.19 -28.00 -9.62
CA ARG A 32 1.75 -28.11 -9.89
C ARG A 32 1.28 -27.07 -10.92
N ASP A 33 1.74 -25.82 -10.83
CA ASP A 33 1.42 -24.77 -11.82
C ASP A 33 1.93 -25.14 -13.22
N LEU A 34 3.16 -25.67 -13.32
CA LEU A 34 3.72 -26.14 -14.59
C LEU A 34 2.89 -27.30 -15.18
N ALA A 35 2.52 -28.29 -14.37
CA ALA A 35 1.69 -29.41 -14.82
C ALA A 35 0.31 -28.94 -15.33
N GLN A 36 -0.31 -27.97 -14.67
CA GLN A 36 -1.59 -27.40 -15.09
C GLN A 36 -1.49 -26.69 -16.46
N ARG A 37 -0.47 -25.84 -16.65
CA ARG A 37 -0.24 -25.16 -17.94
C ARG A 37 0.04 -26.13 -19.08
N ILE A 38 0.76 -27.21 -18.81
CA ILE A 38 1.04 -28.25 -19.80
C ILE A 38 -0.26 -28.97 -20.20
N ALA A 39 -1.08 -29.35 -19.22
CA ALA A 39 -2.37 -29.99 -19.48
C ALA A 39 -3.32 -29.08 -20.29
N GLU A 40 -3.34 -27.79 -20.00
CA GLU A 40 -4.15 -26.81 -20.73
C GLU A 40 -3.73 -26.71 -22.21
N ILE A 41 -2.43 -26.58 -22.48
CA ILE A 41 -1.92 -26.51 -23.86
C ILE A 41 -2.14 -27.83 -24.61
N GLN A 42 -2.02 -28.97 -23.93
CA GLN A 42 -2.34 -30.28 -24.52
C GLN A 42 -3.83 -30.39 -24.89
N ARG A 43 -4.74 -29.88 -24.07
CA ARG A 43 -6.18 -29.83 -24.39
C ARG A 43 -6.46 -28.92 -25.59
N GLN A 44 -5.80 -27.76 -25.67
CA GLN A 44 -5.91 -26.87 -26.83
C GLN A 44 -5.39 -27.50 -28.11
N LEU A 45 -4.30 -28.27 -28.04
CA LEU A 45 -3.77 -29.02 -29.18
C LEU A 45 -4.77 -30.11 -29.62
N GLY A 46 -5.39 -30.83 -28.68
CA GLY A 46 -6.41 -31.84 -28.97
C GLY A 46 -7.69 -31.26 -29.58
N SER A 47 -8.17 -30.12 -29.09
CA SER A 47 -9.36 -29.43 -29.66
C SER A 47 -9.06 -28.82 -31.03
N SER A 48 -7.82 -28.37 -31.27
CA SER A 48 -7.38 -27.88 -32.57
C SER A 48 -7.25 -28.99 -33.61
N SER A 49 -6.85 -30.21 -33.21
CA SER A 49 -6.81 -31.37 -34.10
C SER A 49 -8.19 -31.95 -34.43
N LEU A 50 -9.19 -31.71 -33.57
CA LEU A 50 -10.58 -32.10 -33.78
C LEU A 50 -11.40 -31.03 -34.52
N SER A 51 -10.89 -29.81 -34.67
CA SER A 51 -11.58 -28.71 -35.40
C SER A 51 -11.38 -28.75 -36.91
N SER A 52 -10.80 -29.84 -37.45
CA SER A 52 -10.59 -30.03 -38.89
C SER A 52 -11.49 -31.11 -39.50
N ARG A 53 -12.64 -31.43 -38.89
CA ARG A 53 -13.67 -32.24 -39.56
C ARG A 53 -15.07 -31.71 -39.24
N THR A 54 -15.76 -31.36 -40.33
CA THR A 54 -17.21 -31.15 -40.51
C THR A 54 -17.83 -29.90 -39.88
N CYS A 55 -18.06 -28.91 -40.75
CA CYS A 55 -19.26 -28.08 -40.69
C CYS A 55 -20.48 -29.02 -40.69
N HIS A 56 -21.28 -29.00 -39.63
CA HIS A 56 -22.65 -29.45 -39.70
C HIS A 56 -23.54 -28.44 -38.97
N GLU A 57 -24.53 -28.02 -39.73
CA GLU A 57 -25.61 -27.11 -39.44
C GLU A 57 -26.55 -27.62 -38.34
N GLN A 58 -27.41 -26.70 -37.88
CA GLN A 58 -28.66 -26.87 -37.12
C GLN A 58 -28.59 -26.60 -35.60
N PRO A 59 -29.73 -26.21 -34.98
CA PRO A 59 -30.74 -25.26 -35.43
C PRO A 59 -31.06 -24.21 -34.36
N ALA A 60 -31.85 -23.21 -34.75
CA ALA A 60 -32.50 -22.27 -33.86
C ALA A 60 -33.33 -22.99 -32.78
N ALA A 61 -33.02 -22.75 -31.50
CA ALA A 61 -33.91 -23.01 -30.39
C ALA A 61 -34.02 -21.72 -29.56
N GLN A 62 -35.14 -21.03 -29.76
CA GLN A 62 -35.58 -19.90 -28.95
C GLN A 62 -35.65 -20.33 -27.48
N ARG A 63 -34.82 -19.73 -26.63
CA ARG A 63 -35.07 -19.70 -25.19
C ARG A 63 -35.67 -18.36 -24.83
N THR A 64 -36.99 -18.35 -24.71
CA THR A 64 -37.75 -17.29 -24.07
C THR A 64 -37.37 -17.24 -22.59
N THR A 65 -36.41 -16.37 -22.24
CA THR A 65 -36.23 -15.95 -20.84
C THR A 65 -36.91 -14.60 -20.68
N LYS A 66 -37.93 -14.60 -19.82
CA LYS A 66 -38.79 -13.46 -19.53
C LYS A 66 -37.93 -12.37 -18.86
N VAL A 67 -37.68 -11.27 -19.57
CA VAL A 67 -37.14 -10.05 -18.97
C VAL A 67 -38.27 -9.44 -18.14
N LYS A 68 -38.19 -9.59 -16.82
CA LYS A 68 -39.03 -8.84 -15.88
C LYS A 68 -38.34 -7.49 -15.67
N LEU A 69 -38.92 -6.46 -16.27
CA LEU A 69 -38.48 -5.08 -16.12
C LEU A 69 -38.94 -4.60 -14.73
N ASP A 70 -38.07 -4.71 -13.73
CA ASP A 70 -38.32 -4.12 -12.41
C ASP A 70 -37.95 -2.64 -12.41
N ARG A 71 -38.92 -1.84 -11.95
CA ARG A 71 -38.93 -0.38 -11.96
C ARG A 71 -38.09 0.15 -10.79
N PRO A 72 -37.19 1.12 -10.97
CA PRO A 72 -36.47 1.70 -9.84
C PRO A 72 -37.42 2.65 -9.08
N ARG A 73 -37.62 2.42 -7.78
CA ARG A 73 -38.21 3.44 -6.90
C ARG A 73 -37.59 3.42 -5.50
N ALA A 74 -36.68 4.39 -5.33
CA ALA A 74 -36.28 5.15 -4.14
C ALA A 74 -35.91 4.42 -2.82
N PRO A 75 -34.70 4.65 -2.26
CA PRO A 75 -34.42 4.32 -0.87
C PRO A 75 -35.14 5.31 0.06
N SER A 76 -35.94 4.75 0.96
CA SER A 76 -36.62 5.46 2.05
C SER A 76 -35.66 5.79 3.19
N VAL A 77 -35.81 7.01 3.70
CA VAL A 77 -35.08 7.66 4.79
C VAL A 77 -35.20 6.94 6.14
N ALA A 78 -34.03 6.78 6.78
CA ALA A 78 -33.66 6.75 8.20
C ALA A 78 -34.52 6.07 9.28
N ALA A 79 -33.86 5.20 10.05
CA ALA A 79 -34.08 4.99 11.48
C ALA A 79 -32.70 4.95 12.19
N PRO A 80 -32.58 5.41 13.45
CA PRO A 80 -31.30 5.61 14.12
C PRO A 80 -30.70 4.27 14.57
N VAL A 81 -29.56 3.91 13.99
CA VAL A 81 -28.81 2.71 14.39
C VAL A 81 -27.70 3.14 15.33
N ASN A 82 -27.71 2.59 16.54
CA ASN A 82 -26.63 2.71 17.52
C ASN A 82 -25.27 2.44 16.86
N PRO A 83 -24.17 3.14 17.23
CA PRO A 83 -22.88 3.06 16.55
C PRO A 83 -22.23 1.71 16.80
N THR A 84 -22.64 0.71 16.02
CA THR A 84 -21.95 -0.57 15.90
C THR A 84 -20.95 -0.39 14.78
N VAL A 85 -19.68 -0.19 15.13
CA VAL A 85 -18.58 -0.21 14.16
C VAL A 85 -18.72 -1.53 13.37
N PRO A 86 -19.02 -1.49 12.06
CA PRO A 86 -19.29 -2.70 11.32
C PRO A 86 -18.00 -3.53 11.27
N LYS A 87 -18.11 -4.77 11.75
CA LYS A 87 -17.03 -5.75 11.73
C LYS A 87 -16.62 -6.02 10.28
N GLY A 88 -15.46 -5.48 9.90
CA GLY A 88 -14.67 -5.94 8.76
C GLY A 88 -15.46 -6.08 7.45
N VAL A 89 -16.03 -4.97 6.97
CA VAL A 89 -16.53 -4.93 5.59
C VAL A 89 -15.30 -5.06 4.68
N LYS A 90 -15.31 -6.07 3.80
CA LYS A 90 -14.24 -6.28 2.82
C LYS A 90 -14.19 -5.06 1.90
N GLY A 91 -13.20 -4.20 2.09
CA GLY A 91 -13.03 -2.99 1.28
C GLY A 91 -13.37 -1.69 1.99
N ALA A 92 -13.68 -1.70 3.30
CA ALA A 92 -13.85 -0.46 4.04
C ALA A 92 -12.54 0.35 4.02
N LEU A 93 -12.67 1.64 3.68
CA LEU A 93 -11.57 2.59 3.67
C LEU A 93 -11.69 3.49 4.89
N THR A 94 -10.55 3.79 5.51
CA THR A 94 -10.51 4.71 6.66
C THR A 94 -9.80 6.00 6.31
N TYR A 95 -10.36 7.10 6.80
CA TYR A 95 -9.90 8.46 6.55
C TYR A 95 -9.69 9.18 7.87
N CYS A 96 -8.57 9.87 7.99
CA CYS A 96 -8.34 10.82 9.06
C CYS A 96 -8.93 12.17 8.64
N VAL A 97 -9.76 12.76 9.50
CA VAL A 97 -10.41 14.05 9.25
C VAL A 97 -10.06 15.05 10.34
N ARG A 98 -9.58 16.23 9.94
CA ARG A 98 -9.37 17.35 10.85
C ARG A 98 -10.70 18.02 11.19
N LEU A 99 -11.00 18.17 12.48
CA LEU A 99 -12.27 18.79 12.92
C LEU A 99 -12.28 20.32 12.77
N SER A 100 -11.12 20.96 12.57
CA SER A 100 -11.00 22.42 12.48
C SER A 100 -11.33 23.00 11.10
N ASP A 101 -11.13 22.24 10.03
CA ASP A 101 -11.30 22.71 8.63
C ASP A 101 -11.85 21.60 7.69
N GLY A 102 -12.22 20.45 8.26
CA GLY A 102 -12.68 19.28 7.51
C GLY A 102 -11.62 18.67 6.59
N TYR A 103 -10.32 18.89 6.78
CA TYR A 103 -9.34 18.26 5.89
C TYR A 103 -9.36 16.73 6.02
N LEU A 104 -9.68 16.04 4.94
CA LEU A 104 -9.72 14.57 4.87
C LEU A 104 -8.49 14.02 4.15
N PHE A 105 -7.91 12.94 4.69
CA PHE A 105 -6.84 12.19 4.03
C PHE A 105 -6.92 10.70 4.35
N PRO A 106 -6.46 9.80 3.45
CA PRO A 106 -6.46 8.36 3.72
C PRO A 106 -5.61 8.03 4.94
N ALA A 107 -6.17 7.29 5.89
CA ALA A 107 -5.43 6.88 7.07
C ALA A 107 -4.29 5.90 6.71
N PRO A 108 -3.18 5.89 7.47
CA PRO A 108 -2.17 4.85 7.28
C PRO A 108 -2.80 3.48 7.47
N HIS A 109 -2.49 2.55 6.56
CA HIS A 109 -3.11 1.23 6.50
C HIS A 109 -4.64 1.25 6.27
N SER A 110 -5.15 2.25 5.54
CA SER A 110 -6.59 2.45 5.34
C SER A 110 -7.33 1.22 4.82
N GLN A 111 -6.71 0.45 3.92
CA GLN A 111 -7.27 -0.77 3.29
C GLN A 111 -7.19 -2.03 4.18
N PHE A 112 -6.40 -1.99 5.26
CA PHE A 112 -6.11 -3.14 6.12
C PHE A 112 -6.59 -2.95 7.55
N GLN A 113 -7.38 -1.90 7.80
CA GLN A 113 -7.91 -1.65 9.13
C GLN A 113 -8.84 -2.79 9.56
N LYS A 114 -8.40 -3.49 10.59
CA LYS A 114 -9.26 -4.34 11.42
C LYS A 114 -9.89 -3.43 12.48
N SER A 115 -11.09 -3.78 12.95
CA SER A 115 -11.80 -3.05 14.02
C SER A 115 -10.96 -2.76 15.25
N ASP A 116 -9.96 -3.61 15.52
CA ASP A 116 -9.17 -3.56 16.74
C ASP A 116 -8.04 -2.51 16.69
N ASN A 117 -7.75 -1.96 15.50
CA ASN A 117 -6.63 -1.02 15.28
C ASN A 117 -7.07 0.45 15.20
N VAL A 118 -8.32 0.75 15.56
CA VAL A 118 -8.91 2.10 15.50
C VAL A 118 -8.10 3.10 16.33
N ALA A 119 -7.78 2.74 17.58
CA ALA A 119 -7.07 3.64 18.50
C ALA A 119 -5.63 3.93 18.07
N GLU A 120 -4.94 2.90 17.55
CA GLU A 120 -3.62 3.05 16.95
C GLU A 120 -3.71 3.98 15.73
N THR A 121 -4.62 3.71 14.81
CA THR A 121 -4.74 4.54 13.61
C THR A 121 -5.06 6.00 13.94
N LEU A 122 -5.89 6.25 14.95
CA LEU A 122 -6.17 7.61 15.44
C LEU A 122 -4.92 8.30 16.00
N ALA A 123 -4.05 7.57 16.73
CA ALA A 123 -2.79 8.11 17.23
C ALA A 123 -1.83 8.48 16.08
N GLN A 124 -1.75 7.62 15.07
CA GLN A 124 -1.00 7.90 13.84
C GLN A 124 -1.55 9.15 13.12
N CYS A 125 -2.87 9.27 12.97
CA CYS A 125 -3.49 10.47 12.41
C CYS A 125 -3.07 11.71 13.21
N ARG A 126 -3.15 11.69 14.54
CA ARG A 126 -2.75 12.82 15.40
C ARG A 126 -1.28 13.19 15.24
N PHE A 127 -0.39 12.22 15.07
CA PHE A 127 1.03 12.47 14.80
C PHE A 127 1.24 13.20 13.46
N ILE A 128 0.62 12.72 12.39
CA ILE A 128 0.66 13.34 11.04
C ILE A 128 0.13 14.78 11.08
N CYS A 129 -0.81 15.04 12.00
CA CYS A 129 -1.49 16.31 12.19
C CYS A 129 -0.85 17.19 13.27
N GLN A 130 0.32 16.80 13.79
CA GLN A 130 1.10 17.55 14.79
C GLN A 130 0.28 17.90 16.07
N GLY A 131 -0.64 17.02 16.47
CA GLY A 131 -1.42 17.18 17.71
C GLY A 131 -2.72 17.98 17.57
N GLU A 132 -3.13 18.35 16.37
CA GLU A 132 -4.44 18.97 16.15
C GLU A 132 -5.62 17.99 16.42
N ASN A 133 -6.81 18.55 16.64
CA ASN A 133 -8.03 17.76 16.84
C ASN A 133 -8.42 17.03 15.55
N VAL A 134 -8.30 15.71 15.58
CA VAL A 134 -8.55 14.81 14.45
C VAL A 134 -9.45 13.69 14.92
N ASP A 135 -10.37 13.32 14.05
CA ASP A 135 -11.23 12.15 14.22
C ASP A 135 -11.04 11.17 13.06
N LEU A 136 -11.38 9.91 13.31
CA LEU A 136 -11.29 8.84 12.33
C LEU A 136 -12.67 8.58 11.75
N TYR A 137 -12.75 8.52 10.43
CA TYR A 137 -13.95 8.20 9.69
C TYR A 137 -13.76 6.90 8.89
N VAL A 138 -14.82 6.12 8.78
CA VAL A 138 -14.86 4.86 8.05
C VAL A 138 -15.86 4.99 6.92
N LEU A 139 -15.41 4.70 5.71
CA LEU A 139 -16.24 4.51 4.55
C LEU A 139 -16.43 3.00 4.36
N ASN A 140 -17.65 2.51 4.55
CA ASN A 140 -17.94 1.07 4.55
C ASN A 140 -17.79 0.46 3.15
N ASP A 141 -18.34 1.15 2.15
CA ASP A 141 -18.27 0.72 0.76
C ASP A 141 -17.32 1.65 -0.02
N PRO A 142 -16.27 1.11 -0.65
CA PRO A 142 -15.27 1.93 -1.36
C PRO A 142 -15.81 2.59 -2.62
N ASN A 143 -17.03 2.21 -3.06
CA ASN A 143 -17.72 2.83 -4.19
C ASN A 143 -18.57 4.03 -3.77
N ASP A 144 -18.81 4.22 -2.48
CA ASP A 144 -19.59 5.35 -1.97
C ASP A 144 -18.75 6.63 -1.95
N GLU A 145 -19.44 7.76 -1.82
CA GLU A 145 -18.80 9.05 -1.75
C GLU A 145 -18.16 9.29 -0.38
N THR A 146 -17.11 10.12 -0.37
CA THR A 146 -16.50 10.56 0.89
C THR A 146 -17.46 11.33 1.81
N ALA A 147 -18.60 11.82 1.31
CA ALA A 147 -19.62 12.49 2.11
C ALA A 147 -20.30 11.54 3.11
N ASP A 148 -20.44 10.26 2.74
CA ASP A 148 -21.17 9.24 3.50
C ASP A 148 -20.29 8.50 4.50
N MET A 149 -19.00 8.89 4.64
CA MET A 149 -18.13 8.31 5.65
C MET A 149 -18.63 8.63 7.06
N VAL A 150 -18.50 7.68 7.98
CA VAL A 150 -19.05 7.78 9.33
C VAL A 150 -17.94 7.89 10.37
N SER A 151 -18.04 8.86 11.28
CA SER A 151 -17.12 9.05 12.39
C SER A 151 -17.15 7.83 13.33
N VAL A 152 -15.97 7.34 13.71
CA VAL A 152 -15.84 6.23 14.68
C VAL A 152 -16.18 6.70 16.09
N SER A 153 -15.96 7.97 16.42
CA SER A 153 -16.21 8.50 17.76
C SER A 153 -17.69 8.79 18.01
N ASN A 154 -18.35 9.44 17.06
CA ASN A 154 -19.69 10.00 17.24
C ASN A 154 -20.76 9.31 16.39
N GLY A 155 -20.37 8.47 15.42
CA GLY A 155 -21.30 7.81 14.50
C GLY A 155 -21.99 8.76 13.52
N LYS A 156 -21.55 10.02 13.44
CA LYS A 156 -22.11 11.02 12.53
C LYS A 156 -21.46 10.94 11.16
N PRO A 157 -22.21 11.17 10.07
CA PRO A 157 -21.64 11.25 8.73
C PRO A 157 -20.76 12.50 8.60
N TYR A 158 -19.82 12.46 7.67
CA TYR A 158 -18.88 13.56 7.47
C TYR A 158 -19.56 14.84 6.96
N ILE A 159 -20.62 14.72 6.17
CA ILE A 159 -21.39 15.88 5.69
C ILE A 159 -22.09 16.67 6.81
N GLU A 160 -22.32 16.06 7.98
CA GLU A 160 -22.89 16.75 9.15
C GLU A 160 -21.84 17.59 9.90
N LEU A 161 -20.55 17.45 9.57
CA LEU A 161 -19.50 18.26 10.16
C LEU A 161 -19.64 19.70 9.62
N PRO A 162 -19.72 20.74 10.48
CA PRO A 162 -19.92 22.12 10.02
C PRO A 162 -18.76 22.64 9.17
N THR A 163 -17.58 22.04 9.31
CA THR A 163 -16.38 22.40 8.54
C THR A 163 -16.13 21.44 7.37
N ALA A 164 -17.10 20.61 6.98
CA ALA A 164 -16.91 19.62 5.92
C ALA A 164 -16.48 20.31 4.61
N TYR A 165 -15.38 19.84 4.03
CA TYR A 165 -14.80 20.34 2.77
C TYR A 165 -14.29 21.79 2.79
N ASP A 166 -14.25 22.48 3.94
CA ASP A 166 -13.79 23.87 4.03
C ASP A 166 -12.36 24.06 3.49
N TYR A 167 -11.51 23.06 3.66
CA TYR A 167 -10.14 23.05 3.14
C TYR A 167 -10.02 23.25 1.62
N GLN A 168 -11.09 23.03 0.84
CA GLN A 168 -11.08 23.20 -0.63
C GLN A 168 -11.21 24.67 -1.04
N GLY A 169 -11.88 25.50 -0.23
CA GLY A 169 -12.10 26.92 -0.52
C GLY A 169 -11.18 27.88 0.26
N GLY A 170 -10.49 27.37 1.28
CA GLY A 170 -9.64 28.17 2.16
C GLY A 170 -8.32 28.62 1.52
N ARG A 171 -7.92 29.87 1.78
CA ARG A 171 -6.62 30.43 1.37
C ARG A 171 -5.45 29.91 2.22
N ASP A 172 -5.75 29.43 3.43
CA ASP A 172 -4.77 28.98 4.43
C ASP A 172 -4.76 27.45 4.57
N PHE A 173 -4.62 26.75 3.45
CA PHE A 173 -4.55 25.29 3.43
C PHE A 173 -3.27 24.78 4.11
N LYS A 174 -3.41 24.24 5.33
CA LYS A 174 -2.30 23.58 6.03
C LYS A 174 -2.22 22.11 5.64
N LYS A 175 -1.29 21.80 4.73
CA LYS A 175 -0.98 20.41 4.37
C LYS A 175 -0.46 19.64 5.58
N ARG A 176 -0.84 18.36 5.66
CA ARG A 176 -0.34 17.41 6.67
C ARG A 176 1.11 17.00 6.44
N ASP A 177 1.84 16.79 7.54
CA ASP A 177 3.24 16.41 7.51
C ASP A 177 3.43 14.89 7.35
N TRP A 178 3.16 14.41 6.14
CA TRP A 178 3.41 13.02 5.77
C TRP A 178 4.90 12.68 5.74
N ALA A 179 5.76 13.65 5.42
CA ALA A 179 7.20 13.45 5.34
C ALA A 179 7.78 13.16 6.73
N GLY A 180 7.40 13.96 7.73
CA GLY A 180 7.78 13.74 9.12
C GLY A 180 7.33 12.38 9.65
N TYR A 181 6.10 11.95 9.31
CA TYR A 181 5.62 10.61 9.66
C TYR A 181 6.44 9.48 9.04
N VAL A 182 6.73 9.55 7.74
CA VAL A 182 7.52 8.52 7.05
C VAL A 182 8.95 8.46 7.58
N ASN A 183 9.57 9.62 7.82
CA ASN A 183 10.90 9.73 8.43
C ASN A 183 10.92 9.12 9.84
N LYS A 184 9.86 9.33 10.63
CA LYS A 184 9.77 8.75 11.96
C LYS A 184 9.65 7.23 11.92
N ILE A 185 8.84 6.68 11.02
CA ILE A 185 8.72 5.23 10.86
C ILE A 185 10.03 4.61 10.36
N SER A 186 10.73 5.28 9.44
CA SER A 186 12.00 4.77 8.90
C SER A 186 13.08 4.74 9.98
N GLU A 187 13.15 5.76 10.84
CA GLU A 187 14.02 5.82 12.01
C GLU A 187 13.71 4.68 13.00
N LEU A 188 12.45 4.50 13.39
CA LEU A 188 12.03 3.43 14.30
C LEU A 188 12.35 2.04 13.73
N ARG A 189 12.16 1.86 12.41
CA ARG A 189 12.51 0.62 11.71
C ARG A 189 14.02 0.39 11.70
N ALA A 190 14.82 1.43 11.48
CA ALA A 190 16.29 1.34 11.50
C ALA A 190 16.78 0.93 12.90
N ASN A 191 16.27 1.58 13.95
CA ASN A 191 16.60 1.25 15.35
C ASN A 191 16.18 -0.17 15.73
N SER A 192 15.00 -0.62 15.29
CA SER A 192 14.56 -2.00 15.54
C SER A 192 15.40 -3.05 14.78
N LYS A 193 15.93 -2.72 13.60
CA LYS A 193 16.82 -3.64 12.86
C LYS A 193 18.20 -3.71 13.50
N GLY A 194 18.74 -2.58 13.94
CA GLY A 194 19.99 -2.54 14.70
C GLY A 194 19.92 -3.42 15.95
N SER A 195 18.90 -3.23 16.78
CA SER A 195 18.74 -4.04 18.01
C SER A 195 18.57 -5.55 17.73
N ARG A 196 17.95 -5.94 16.62
CA ARG A 196 17.87 -7.36 16.21
C ARG A 196 19.18 -7.91 15.66
N ALA A 197 19.95 -7.10 14.92
CA ALA A 197 21.25 -7.50 14.41
C ALA A 197 22.26 -7.76 15.54
N PHE A 198 22.18 -7.01 16.64
CA PHE A 198 23.08 -7.15 17.78
C PHE A 198 22.59 -8.12 18.87
N ARG A 199 21.41 -8.73 18.73
CA ARG A 199 20.86 -9.64 19.77
C ARG A 199 21.71 -10.87 20.06
N ASN A 200 22.47 -11.35 19.07
CA ASN A 200 23.36 -12.51 19.20
C ASN A 200 24.83 -12.16 18.96
N VAL A 201 25.16 -10.87 18.88
CA VAL A 201 26.54 -10.42 18.72
C VAL A 201 27.04 -10.07 20.11
N VAL A 202 27.84 -10.98 20.69
CA VAL A 202 28.67 -10.64 21.85
C VAL A 202 29.70 -9.65 21.34
N VAL A 203 29.47 -8.36 21.59
CA VAL A 203 30.49 -7.34 21.34
C VAL A 203 31.57 -7.58 22.40
N PRO A 204 32.76 -8.11 22.03
CA PRO A 204 33.80 -8.33 23.02
C PRO A 204 34.19 -6.97 23.59
N MET A 205 34.16 -6.87 24.92
CA MET A 205 34.64 -5.68 25.59
C MET A 205 36.14 -5.57 25.30
N PRO A 206 36.64 -4.44 24.76
CA PRO A 206 38.06 -4.29 24.53
C PRO A 206 38.77 -4.32 25.89
N ASP A 207 39.55 -5.38 26.14
CA ASP A 207 40.28 -5.59 27.41
C ASP A 207 41.39 -4.56 27.64
N THR A 208 41.75 -3.80 26.60
CA THR A 208 42.75 -2.74 26.69
C THR A 208 42.07 -1.38 26.58
N ARG A 209 42.32 -0.53 27.59
CA ARG A 209 41.99 0.89 27.52
C ARG A 209 42.67 1.45 26.28
N PRO A 210 41.94 1.99 25.29
CA PRO A 210 42.56 2.58 24.12
C PRO A 210 43.53 3.66 24.60
N ALA A 211 44.80 3.52 24.22
CA ALA A 211 45.80 4.52 24.52
C ALA A 211 45.30 5.85 23.97
N ARG A 212 45.18 6.85 24.85
CA ARG A 212 44.89 8.21 24.44
C ARG A 212 46.14 8.70 23.70
N ASN A 213 46.21 8.45 22.40
CA ASN A 213 47.25 9.01 21.57
C ASN A 213 47.09 10.53 21.62
N ASN A 214 47.89 11.18 22.45
CA ASN A 214 48.03 12.64 22.47
C ASN A 214 48.75 13.18 21.22
N GLU A 215 49.09 12.32 20.26
CA GLU A 215 49.79 12.70 19.02
C GLU A 215 48.90 12.66 17.77
N THR A 216 47.70 12.10 17.85
CA THR A 216 46.72 12.26 16.77
C THR A 216 45.78 13.38 17.18
N SER A 217 46.21 14.62 16.93
CA SER A 217 45.24 15.65 16.62
C SER A 217 44.37 15.08 15.51
N VAL A 218 43.10 14.83 15.83
CA VAL A 218 42.10 14.60 14.80
C VAL A 218 42.05 15.92 14.05
N SER A 219 42.85 16.01 13.00
CA SER A 219 42.85 17.17 12.13
C SER A 219 41.43 17.26 11.59
N VAL A 220 40.68 18.27 12.03
CA VAL A 220 39.34 18.61 11.55
C VAL A 220 39.35 18.88 10.03
N THR A 221 40.55 18.91 9.42
CA THR A 221 40.82 19.07 7.99
C THR A 221 40.76 17.78 7.16
N SER A 222 40.65 16.58 7.74
CA SER A 222 40.51 15.34 6.94
C SER A 222 39.06 15.00 6.58
N PHE A 223 38.08 15.82 6.98
CA PHE A 223 36.84 15.93 6.24
C PHE A 223 37.14 16.67 4.93
N SER A 224 37.54 15.93 3.90
CA SER A 224 37.48 16.45 2.54
C SER A 224 35.99 16.54 2.20
N PRO A 225 35.37 17.74 2.14
CA PRO A 225 34.02 17.84 1.60
C PRO A 225 34.09 17.19 0.22
N MET A 226 33.19 16.24 -0.06
CA MET A 226 33.05 15.74 -1.43
C MET A 226 32.95 16.96 -2.33
N SER A 227 33.91 17.15 -3.24
CA SER A 227 33.85 18.28 -4.16
C SER A 227 32.49 18.25 -4.83
N GLU A 228 31.83 19.41 -4.90
CA GLU A 228 30.53 19.52 -5.55
C GLU A 228 30.66 18.98 -6.97
N ARG A 229 30.21 17.73 -7.16
CA ARG A 229 30.15 17.14 -8.49
C ARG A 229 28.97 17.80 -9.15
N ASN A 230 29.22 18.52 -10.23
CA ASN A 230 28.15 19.13 -11.01
C ASN A 230 27.38 18.01 -11.74
N VAL A 231 26.38 17.45 -11.07
CA VAL A 231 25.53 16.38 -11.61
C VAL A 231 24.45 17.04 -12.47
N ARG A 232 24.53 16.85 -13.78
CA ARG A 232 23.47 17.25 -14.70
C ARG A 232 22.30 16.27 -14.55
N ALA A 233 21.29 16.63 -13.77
CA ALA A 233 20.04 15.90 -13.72
C ALA A 233 19.32 16.04 -15.08
N VAL A 234 19.44 15.03 -15.93
CA VAL A 234 18.72 14.97 -17.21
C VAL A 234 17.55 14.01 -17.06
N GLY A 235 16.39 14.56 -16.71
CA GLY A 235 15.14 13.80 -16.60
C GLY A 235 14.01 14.73 -16.15
N PRO A 236 12.75 14.42 -16.48
CA PRO A 236 11.61 15.14 -15.93
C PRO A 236 11.71 15.14 -14.40
N ALA A 237 11.55 16.32 -13.79
CA ALA A 237 11.72 16.54 -12.36
C ALA A 237 10.68 15.75 -11.56
N PHE A 238 11.03 14.52 -11.21
CA PHE A 238 10.33 13.75 -10.20
C PHE A 238 11.11 13.91 -8.89
N ILE A 239 10.59 14.76 -8.00
CA ILE A 239 10.72 14.69 -6.53
C ILE A 239 11.95 15.40 -5.87
N PHE A 240 11.58 16.49 -5.16
CA PHE A 240 12.13 17.25 -4.00
C PHE A 240 13.64 17.55 -3.86
N ASP A 241 14.02 18.83 -3.95
CA ASP A 241 14.23 19.72 -2.78
C ASP A 241 14.56 21.15 -3.27
N GLU A 242 13.97 22.18 -2.65
CA GLU A 242 14.44 23.57 -2.79
C GLU A 242 14.48 24.21 -1.40
N HIS A 243 15.44 23.77 -0.59
CA HIS A 243 16.04 24.60 0.44
C HIS A 243 17.39 25.09 -0.08
N THR A 244 17.35 26.01 -1.04
CA THR A 244 18.52 26.76 -1.47
C THR A 244 18.54 28.12 -0.78
N ALA A 245 19.64 28.32 -0.04
CA ALA A 245 20.32 29.58 0.18
C ALA A 245 19.62 30.66 1.02
N GLU A 246 20.02 30.74 2.30
CA GLU A 246 20.41 32.04 2.89
C GLU A 246 21.39 31.83 4.06
N THR A 247 22.62 31.41 3.75
CA THR A 247 23.77 31.61 4.64
C THR A 247 24.65 32.70 4.01
N LYS A 248 24.35 33.95 4.33
CA LYS A 248 25.28 35.06 4.12
C LYS A 248 26.46 34.86 5.07
N SER A 249 27.62 34.70 4.47
CA SER A 249 28.94 34.76 5.07
C SER A 249 29.17 36.14 5.72
N ALA A 250 29.30 36.16 7.04
CA ALA A 250 29.94 37.26 7.76
C ALA A 250 31.38 36.85 8.05
N THR A 251 32.31 37.42 7.29
CA THR A 251 33.75 37.37 7.54
C THR A 251 34.17 38.69 8.17
N TYR A 252 34.80 38.57 9.35
CA TYR A 252 35.68 39.51 10.05
C TYR A 252 35.20 40.95 10.31
#